data_AF-A0A0P1H1G8-F1
#
_entry.id   AF-A0A0P1H1G8-F1
#
_cell.length_a   1.000
_cell.length_b   1.000
_cell.length_c   1.000
_cell.angle_alpha   90.00
_cell.angle_beta   90.00
_cell.angle_gamma   90.00
#
_symmetry.space_group_name_H-M   'P 1'
#
loop_
_entity.id
_entity.type
_entity.pdbx_description
1 polymer ?
#
loop_
_entity_poly.entity_id
_entity_poly.type
_entity_poly.pdbx_seq_one_letter_code
_entity_poly.pdbx_strand_id
1 'polypeptide(L)'
;MGDVLSLDRYSEDRVFRHGVPTENRGVFSRKELASCFLGARRDRMDVLWLKENAEFLNVLRSAGKIRPVERDGFFGYLPFYEGCLRHFDFFKPYYRFILSICMDLEDLGICDGELSDALVGRVHRSGILQHELSDLQRAETRRLLARRGCVLRGLDGLDDRLRAFMQSPVAFAVPNRRTAYELTHIVFYLSDYGQQDPMLESEAIQSVEYVGIMAFLDQDADLLSEVCLALLYAGQDVPQVWLAWLQKQRAACQISAQPLEINEVDDYHTFLVMEWAISEVVKHPVFESSCMNTRRFICTGRNSVLRGMTMALYAMDAEGLRMRRGADLELKSRLNAQEQGLWDRASGAVGCFDQFLCDFLARGYTDTSLQQGGVR
;
A
#
# COMPACT_ATOMS: atom_id res chain seq x y z
N MET A 1 32.31 1.30 -5.63
CA MET A 1 31.98 2.68 -5.23
C MET A 1 31.52 3.42 -6.48
N GLY A 2 30.24 3.68 -6.72
CA GLY A 2 29.06 3.21 -6.00
C GLY A 2 28.05 4.34 -5.79
N ASP A 3 26.81 4.10 -6.20
CA ASP A 3 25.63 4.85 -5.74
C ASP A 3 24.44 3.88 -5.68
N VAL A 4 23.70 3.94 -4.59
CA VAL A 4 22.46 3.16 -4.41
C VAL A 4 21.30 4.10 -4.74
N LEU A 5 20.42 3.68 -5.64
CA LEU A 5 19.19 4.40 -5.97
C LEU A 5 18.20 4.32 -4.80
N SER A 6 18.45 5.13 -3.77
CA SER A 6 17.50 5.43 -2.72
C SER A 6 16.36 6.27 -3.32
N LEU A 7 15.12 5.80 -3.13
CA LEU A 7 13.91 6.51 -3.52
C LEU A 7 13.52 7.64 -2.52
N ASP A 8 14.37 7.92 -1.53
CA ASP A 8 14.13 8.96 -0.52
C ASP A 8 14.66 10.33 -0.96
N ARG A 9 13.84 11.06 -1.74
CA ARG A 9 13.75 12.53 -1.67
C ARG A 9 12.57 13.06 -2.48
N TYR A 10 11.66 13.78 -1.82
CA TYR A 10 11.23 15.15 -2.15
C TYR A 10 10.15 15.60 -1.14
N SER A 11 10.63 16.07 0.02
CA SER A 11 9.86 16.96 0.90
C SER A 11 10.33 18.39 0.68
N GLU A 12 9.47 19.36 0.98
CA GLU A 12 9.75 20.80 0.94
C GLU A 12 10.06 21.39 -0.45
N ASP A 13 9.00 21.66 -1.23
CA ASP A 13 8.62 23.07 -1.45
C ASP A 13 7.16 23.19 -1.95
N ARG A 14 6.39 24.14 -1.40
CA ARG A 14 4.97 24.37 -1.77
C ARG A 14 4.74 25.80 -2.24
N VAL A 15 4.82 26.02 -3.55
CA VAL A 15 4.38 27.27 -4.18
C VAL A 15 2.84 27.36 -4.13
N PHE A 16 2.31 28.44 -3.56
CA PHE A 16 0.88 28.76 -3.61
C PHE A 16 0.41 28.92 -5.06
N ARG A 17 -0.44 28.01 -5.56
CA ARG A 17 -1.25 28.24 -6.77
C ARG A 17 -2.66 28.70 -6.35
N HIS A 18 -3.15 29.78 -6.96
CA HIS A 18 -4.49 30.34 -6.69
C HIS A 18 -5.61 29.47 -7.29
N GLY A 19 -6.86 29.75 -6.89
CA GLY A 19 -8.00 28.85 -7.06
C GLY A 19 -8.27 28.40 -8.50
N VAL A 20 -8.33 27.08 -8.68
CA VAL A 20 -8.87 26.42 -9.88
C VAL A 20 -10.40 26.27 -9.70
N PRO A 21 -11.22 26.49 -10.74
CA PRO A 21 -12.68 26.28 -10.66
C PRO A 21 -13.05 24.85 -10.27
N THR A 22 -13.97 24.71 -9.32
CA THR A 22 -14.47 23.40 -8.86
C THR A 22 -15.61 22.90 -9.74
N GLU A 23 -15.28 22.37 -10.93
CA GLU A 23 -16.24 21.67 -11.78
C GLU A 23 -16.22 20.15 -11.56
N ASN A 24 -17.41 19.55 -11.64
CA ASN A 24 -17.69 18.10 -11.61
C ASN A 24 -17.15 17.31 -10.40
N ARG A 25 -18.07 17.04 -9.46
CA ARG A 25 -17.97 15.86 -8.57
C ARG A 25 -18.21 14.60 -9.40
N GLY A 26 -17.16 14.19 -10.11
CA GLY A 26 -17.15 12.98 -10.93
C GLY A 26 -17.02 11.70 -10.12
N VAL A 27 -17.12 10.59 -10.82
CA VAL A 27 -17.12 9.23 -10.28
C VAL A 27 -16.40 8.32 -11.33
N PHE A 28 -16.40 6.98 -11.31
CA PHE A 28 -15.58 6.19 -12.26
C PHE A 28 -16.22 4.88 -12.76
N SER A 29 -16.18 4.61 -14.08
CA SER A 29 -16.38 3.25 -14.60
C SER A 29 -15.06 2.54 -14.92
N ARG A 30 -15.03 1.22 -14.79
CA ARG A 30 -13.87 0.35 -15.10
C ARG A 30 -13.29 0.59 -16.50
N LYS A 31 -14.15 0.84 -17.50
CA LYS A 31 -13.77 1.12 -18.89
C LYS A 31 -13.15 2.50 -19.08
N GLU A 32 -13.64 3.51 -18.36
CA GLU A 32 -13.04 4.85 -18.36
C GLU A 32 -11.67 4.84 -17.67
N LEU A 33 -11.52 4.10 -16.57
CA LEU A 33 -10.22 3.88 -15.91
C LEU A 33 -9.23 3.10 -16.78
N ALA A 34 -9.67 2.02 -17.44
CA ALA A 34 -8.83 1.29 -18.40
C ALA A 34 -8.31 2.23 -19.50
N SER A 35 -9.19 3.01 -20.14
CA SER A 35 -8.82 4.04 -21.13
C SER A 35 -7.85 5.09 -20.56
N CYS A 36 -8.03 5.46 -19.29
CA CYS A 36 -7.17 6.41 -18.59
C CYS A 36 -5.73 5.89 -18.45
N PHE A 37 -5.54 4.72 -17.84
CA PHE A 37 -4.22 4.11 -17.62
C PHE A 37 -3.56 3.62 -18.93
N LEU A 38 -4.35 3.24 -19.95
CA LEU A 38 -3.86 2.75 -21.24
C LEU A 38 -3.15 3.80 -22.12
N GLY A 39 -3.32 5.10 -21.85
CA GLY A 39 -2.70 6.16 -22.65
C GLY A 39 -3.16 7.61 -22.42
N ALA A 40 -3.97 7.91 -21.40
CA ALA A 40 -4.33 9.29 -21.06
C ALA A 40 -3.42 9.93 -19.99
N ARG A 41 -2.54 9.13 -19.37
CA ARG A 41 -1.70 9.48 -18.20
C ARG A 41 -0.19 9.38 -18.42
N ARG A 42 0.29 8.22 -18.85
CA ARG A 42 1.71 7.86 -18.99
C ARG A 42 2.01 7.37 -20.42
N ASP A 43 3.25 7.52 -20.85
CA ASP A 43 3.73 6.86 -22.08
C ASP A 43 3.87 5.35 -21.85
N ARG A 44 3.58 4.53 -22.88
CA ARG A 44 3.58 3.06 -22.77
C ARG A 44 4.96 2.45 -22.53
N MET A 45 6.05 3.19 -22.75
CA MET A 45 7.42 2.76 -22.45
C MET A 45 7.90 3.20 -21.04
N ASP A 46 7.08 3.95 -20.29
CA ASP A 46 7.38 4.39 -18.93
C ASP A 46 7.24 3.22 -17.93
N VAL A 47 8.15 3.14 -16.96
CA VAL A 47 8.02 2.20 -15.83
C VAL A 47 6.81 2.55 -14.95
N LEU A 48 6.41 3.83 -14.89
CA LEU A 48 5.19 4.25 -14.21
C LEU A 48 3.93 3.77 -14.94
N TRP A 49 3.96 3.61 -16.27
CA TRP A 49 2.86 2.98 -17.00
C TRP A 49 2.75 1.49 -16.65
N LEU A 50 3.88 0.77 -16.59
CA LEU A 50 3.91 -0.62 -16.15
C LEU A 50 3.38 -0.77 -14.72
N LYS A 51 3.75 0.12 -13.80
CA LYS A 51 3.24 0.15 -12.43
C LYS A 51 1.72 0.39 -12.39
N GLU A 52 1.27 1.54 -12.91
CA GLU A 52 -0.14 1.98 -12.89
C GLU A 52 -1.09 0.91 -13.47
N ASN A 53 -0.68 0.27 -14.57
CA ASN A 53 -1.51 -0.73 -15.25
C ASN A 53 -1.48 -2.11 -14.57
N ALA A 54 -0.36 -2.50 -13.97
CA ALA A 54 -0.29 -3.75 -13.18
C ALA A 54 -1.18 -3.66 -11.94
N GLU A 55 -1.14 -2.55 -11.22
CA GLU A 55 -1.93 -2.35 -10.00
C GLU A 55 -3.43 -2.27 -10.30
N PHE A 56 -3.81 -1.52 -11.34
CA PHE A 56 -5.21 -1.44 -11.77
C PHE A 56 -5.80 -2.80 -12.19
N LEU A 57 -5.07 -3.58 -12.99
CA LEU A 57 -5.52 -4.91 -13.41
C LEU A 57 -5.51 -5.92 -12.24
N ASN A 58 -4.56 -5.80 -11.31
CA ASN A 58 -4.50 -6.66 -10.13
C ASN A 58 -5.63 -6.35 -9.13
N VAL A 59 -6.00 -5.08 -8.92
CA VAL A 59 -7.19 -4.69 -8.14
C VAL A 59 -8.46 -5.26 -8.77
N LEU A 60 -8.60 -5.16 -10.10
CA LEU A 60 -9.73 -5.78 -10.80
C LEU A 60 -9.75 -7.30 -10.62
N ARG A 61 -8.62 -8.01 -10.80
CA ARG A 61 -8.53 -9.47 -10.56
C ARG A 61 -8.97 -9.82 -9.15
N SER A 62 -8.52 -9.05 -8.15
CA SER A 62 -8.72 -9.36 -6.73
C SER A 62 -10.15 -9.04 -6.25
N ALA A 63 -10.76 -7.97 -6.75
CA ALA A 63 -12.16 -7.60 -6.49
C ALA A 63 -13.19 -8.37 -7.37
N GLY A 64 -12.75 -9.38 -8.12
CA GLY A 64 -13.59 -10.26 -8.93
C GLY A 64 -13.78 -9.84 -10.39
N LYS A 65 -14.32 -10.77 -11.19
CA LYS A 65 -14.29 -10.68 -12.66
C LYS A 65 -15.01 -9.44 -13.22
N ILE A 66 -14.41 -8.85 -14.26
CA ILE A 66 -15.11 -7.89 -15.12
C ILE A 66 -16.32 -8.55 -15.81
N ARG A 67 -17.35 -7.76 -16.11
CA ARG A 67 -18.52 -8.24 -16.85
C ARG A 67 -18.15 -8.44 -18.33
N PRO A 68 -18.73 -9.41 -19.05
CA PRO A 68 -18.46 -9.60 -20.48
C PRO A 68 -18.69 -8.35 -21.35
N VAL A 69 -19.65 -7.50 -20.95
CA VAL A 69 -19.95 -6.21 -21.60
C VAL A 69 -18.89 -5.13 -21.37
N GLU A 70 -17.96 -5.32 -20.43
CA GLU A 70 -16.86 -4.39 -20.12
C GLU A 70 -15.58 -4.71 -20.89
N ARG A 71 -15.45 -5.93 -21.46
CA ARG A 71 -14.23 -6.45 -22.09
C ARG A 71 -13.68 -5.55 -23.21
N ASP A 72 -14.56 -4.93 -24.00
CA ASP A 72 -14.15 -4.07 -25.12
C ASP A 72 -13.38 -2.82 -24.67
N GLY A 73 -13.58 -2.38 -23.42
CA GLY A 73 -12.80 -1.32 -22.77
C GLY A 73 -11.33 -1.67 -22.55
N PHE A 74 -10.98 -2.96 -22.57
CA PHE A 74 -9.64 -3.46 -22.29
C PHE A 74 -8.88 -3.89 -23.56
N PHE A 75 -9.49 -3.85 -24.74
CA PHE A 75 -8.82 -4.23 -26.00
C PHE A 75 -7.58 -3.38 -26.33
N GLY A 76 -7.44 -2.18 -25.75
CA GLY A 76 -6.23 -1.36 -25.86
C GLY A 76 -4.97 -1.97 -25.21
N TYR A 77 -5.11 -3.03 -24.40
CA TYR A 77 -4.01 -3.84 -23.86
C TYR A 77 -3.48 -4.91 -24.83
N LEU A 78 -4.24 -5.31 -25.87
CA LEU A 78 -3.85 -6.42 -26.76
C LEU A 78 -2.44 -6.26 -27.36
N PRO A 79 -2.00 -5.07 -27.85
CA PRO A 79 -0.64 -4.90 -28.38
C PRO A 79 0.48 -5.09 -27.34
N PHE A 80 0.18 -4.87 -26.05
CA PHE A 80 1.12 -5.16 -24.96
C PHE A 80 1.13 -6.66 -24.62
N TYR A 81 -0.04 -7.31 -24.59
CA TYR A 81 -0.19 -8.74 -24.38
C TYR A 81 0.55 -9.55 -25.46
N GLU A 82 0.26 -9.30 -26.74
CA GLU A 82 0.97 -9.86 -27.91
C GLU A 82 2.48 -9.49 -27.92
N GLY A 83 2.84 -8.40 -27.25
CA GLY A 83 4.20 -7.93 -27.09
C GLY A 83 4.94 -8.47 -25.86
N CYS A 84 4.29 -9.17 -24.92
CA CYS A 84 4.80 -9.33 -23.56
C CYS A 84 6.16 -10.05 -23.50
N LEU A 85 6.37 -11.05 -24.37
CA LEU A 85 7.64 -11.78 -24.49
C LEU A 85 8.78 -10.89 -25.00
N ARG A 86 8.49 -9.91 -25.88
CA ARG A 86 9.48 -8.90 -26.32
C ARG A 86 9.74 -7.86 -25.23
N HIS A 87 8.69 -7.37 -24.56
CA HIS A 87 8.85 -6.47 -23.42
C HIS A 87 9.74 -7.09 -22.33
N PHE A 88 9.55 -8.37 -22.00
CA PHE A 88 10.41 -9.09 -21.06
C PHE A 88 11.88 -9.12 -21.50
N ASP A 89 12.18 -9.39 -22.79
CA ASP A 89 13.57 -9.48 -23.26
C ASP A 89 14.36 -8.18 -23.08
N PHE A 90 13.72 -7.03 -23.36
CA PHE A 90 14.33 -5.70 -23.25
C PHE A 90 14.28 -5.13 -21.84
N PHE A 91 13.20 -5.37 -21.09
CA PHE A 91 12.91 -4.70 -19.81
C PHE A 91 12.90 -5.65 -18.60
N LYS A 92 13.83 -6.63 -18.60
CA LYS A 92 13.92 -7.70 -17.59
C LYS A 92 13.73 -7.26 -16.13
N PRO A 93 14.29 -6.15 -15.61
CA PRO A 93 14.08 -5.74 -14.21
C PRO A 93 12.61 -5.50 -13.82
N TYR A 94 11.75 -5.18 -14.79
CA TYR A 94 10.33 -4.88 -14.58
C TYR A 94 9.41 -6.08 -14.85
N TYR A 95 9.98 -7.30 -14.92
CA TYR A 95 9.23 -8.50 -15.31
C TYR A 95 8.01 -8.78 -14.42
N ARG A 96 8.01 -8.42 -13.13
CA ARG A 96 6.88 -8.67 -12.22
C ARG A 96 5.63 -7.87 -12.63
N PHE A 97 5.79 -6.63 -13.08
CA PHE A 97 4.70 -5.85 -13.70
C PHE A 97 4.25 -6.44 -15.04
N ILE A 98 5.19 -6.77 -15.93
CA ILE A 98 4.90 -7.35 -17.26
C ILE A 98 4.13 -8.69 -17.10
N LEU A 99 4.54 -9.49 -16.12
CA LEU A 99 3.98 -10.79 -15.76
C LEU A 99 2.59 -10.64 -15.12
N SER A 100 2.41 -9.73 -14.16
CA SER A 100 1.08 -9.48 -13.57
C SER A 100 0.11 -8.98 -14.63
N ILE A 101 0.45 -7.96 -15.43
CA ILE A 101 -0.41 -7.48 -16.53
C ILE A 101 -0.80 -8.64 -17.46
N CYS A 102 0.17 -9.47 -17.87
CA CYS A 102 -0.09 -10.60 -18.78
C CYS A 102 -1.02 -11.66 -18.16
N MET A 103 -0.83 -12.02 -16.88
CA MET A 103 -1.69 -12.96 -16.15
C MET A 103 -3.07 -12.37 -15.82
N ASP A 104 -3.13 -11.11 -15.40
CA ASP A 104 -4.36 -10.45 -14.97
C ASP A 104 -5.30 -10.24 -16.17
N LEU A 105 -4.77 -9.98 -17.37
CA LEU A 105 -5.55 -9.95 -18.62
C LEU A 105 -6.17 -11.32 -18.98
N GLU A 106 -5.47 -12.42 -18.73
CA GLU A 106 -5.99 -13.78 -18.94
C GLU A 106 -6.99 -14.20 -17.84
N ASP A 107 -6.66 -13.95 -16.56
CA ASP A 107 -7.49 -14.31 -15.41
C ASP A 107 -8.84 -13.54 -15.39
N LEU A 108 -8.85 -12.30 -15.90
CA LEU A 108 -10.07 -11.51 -16.16
C LEU A 108 -10.83 -11.95 -17.43
N GLY A 109 -10.23 -12.80 -18.27
CA GLY A 109 -10.79 -13.23 -19.56
C GLY A 109 -10.86 -12.09 -20.58
N ILE A 110 -9.90 -11.17 -20.58
CA ILE A 110 -9.73 -10.15 -21.63
C ILE A 110 -8.99 -10.76 -22.82
N CYS A 111 -8.03 -11.64 -22.55
CA CYS A 111 -7.25 -12.38 -23.55
C CYS A 111 -7.48 -13.88 -23.36
N ASP A 112 -7.83 -14.59 -24.43
CA ASP A 112 -7.92 -16.05 -24.46
C ASP A 112 -6.59 -16.62 -25.02
N GLY A 113 -5.68 -17.06 -24.15
CA GLY A 113 -4.35 -17.54 -24.57
C GLY A 113 -3.43 -18.01 -23.44
N GLU A 114 -2.23 -18.49 -23.82
CA GLU A 114 -1.21 -19.11 -22.95
C GLU A 114 0.10 -18.28 -22.91
N LEU A 115 0.05 -16.97 -23.20
CA LEU A 115 1.27 -16.15 -23.25
C LEU A 115 1.89 -15.95 -21.86
N SER A 116 1.08 -15.93 -20.80
CA SER A 116 1.64 -15.86 -19.44
C SER A 116 2.38 -17.15 -19.06
N ASP A 117 1.96 -18.34 -19.52
CA ASP A 117 2.69 -19.60 -19.30
C ASP A 117 4.05 -19.60 -20.02
N ALA A 118 4.07 -19.13 -21.27
CA ALA A 118 5.30 -18.93 -22.01
C ALA A 118 6.25 -17.94 -21.31
N LEU A 119 5.70 -16.86 -20.74
CA LEU A 119 6.43 -15.85 -19.98
C LEU A 119 6.92 -16.37 -18.62
N VAL A 120 6.11 -17.12 -17.87
CA VAL A 120 6.45 -17.82 -16.62
C VAL A 120 7.65 -18.74 -16.85
N GLY A 121 7.58 -19.59 -17.88
CA GLY A 121 8.70 -20.45 -18.26
C GLY A 121 9.95 -19.66 -18.63
N ARG A 122 9.81 -18.46 -19.19
CA ARG A 122 10.93 -17.57 -19.56
C ARG A 122 11.56 -16.87 -18.36
N VAL A 123 10.74 -16.37 -17.43
CA VAL A 123 11.17 -15.83 -16.14
C VAL A 123 11.92 -16.90 -15.35
N HIS A 124 11.34 -18.09 -15.19
CA HIS A 124 11.96 -19.23 -14.49
C HIS A 124 13.34 -19.60 -15.08
N ARG A 125 13.45 -19.70 -16.41
CA ARG A 125 14.72 -20.01 -17.09
C ARG A 125 15.73 -18.86 -17.13
N SER A 126 15.34 -17.63 -16.79
CA SER A 126 16.22 -16.45 -16.90
C SER A 126 17.22 -16.29 -15.76
N GLY A 127 17.04 -17.02 -14.64
CA GLY A 127 17.86 -16.87 -13.44
C GLY A 127 17.59 -15.63 -12.60
N ILE A 128 16.63 -14.77 -13.00
CA ILE A 128 16.40 -13.43 -12.42
C ILE A 128 16.13 -13.40 -10.91
N LEU A 129 15.65 -14.50 -10.32
CA LEU A 129 15.50 -14.66 -8.86
C LEU A 129 16.83 -14.47 -8.09
N GLN A 130 17.97 -14.73 -8.73
CA GLN A 130 19.31 -14.48 -8.18
C GLN A 130 19.68 -12.99 -8.10
N HIS A 131 18.87 -12.11 -8.71
CA HIS A 131 19.06 -10.65 -8.73
C HIS A 131 18.04 -9.90 -7.87
N GLU A 132 17.06 -10.59 -7.28
CA GLU A 132 16.16 -9.96 -6.31
C GLU A 132 16.92 -9.61 -5.02
N LEU A 133 16.65 -8.43 -4.46
CA LEU A 133 17.38 -7.90 -3.32
C LEU A 133 16.69 -8.31 -2.02
N SER A 134 15.39 -8.08 -1.88
CA SER A 134 14.63 -8.38 -0.66
C SER A 134 13.93 -9.74 -0.68
N ASP A 135 13.56 -10.24 0.51
CA ASP A 135 12.66 -11.40 0.62
C ASP A 135 11.25 -11.08 0.11
N LEU A 136 10.80 -9.81 0.22
CA LEU A 136 9.52 -9.36 -0.32
C LEU A 136 9.43 -9.54 -1.84
N GLN A 137 10.49 -9.18 -2.57
CA GLN A 137 10.58 -9.41 -4.03
C GLN A 137 10.57 -10.90 -4.39
N ARG A 138 11.25 -11.74 -3.58
CA ARG A 138 11.23 -13.20 -3.76
C ARG A 138 9.83 -13.79 -3.53
N ALA A 139 9.10 -13.26 -2.54
CA ALA A 139 7.73 -13.64 -2.24
C ALA A 139 6.74 -13.24 -3.35
N GLU A 140 6.82 -12.00 -3.85
CA GLU A 140 6.07 -11.52 -5.01
C GLU A 140 6.28 -12.45 -6.22
N THR A 141 7.55 -12.75 -6.51
CA THR A 141 7.95 -13.61 -7.64
C THR A 141 7.42 -15.03 -7.49
N ARG A 142 7.52 -15.61 -6.27
CA ARG A 142 6.97 -16.94 -5.96
C ARG A 142 5.46 -16.98 -6.16
N ARG A 143 4.73 -15.97 -5.67
CA ARG A 143 3.28 -15.85 -5.88
C ARG A 143 2.93 -15.81 -7.36
N LEU A 144 3.57 -14.91 -8.11
CA LEU A 144 3.31 -14.76 -9.55
C LEU A 144 3.56 -16.07 -10.32
N LEU A 145 4.69 -16.75 -10.12
CA LEU A 145 4.95 -18.02 -10.82
C LEU A 145 4.02 -19.17 -10.35
N ALA A 146 3.58 -19.17 -9.08
CA ALA A 146 2.60 -20.14 -8.58
C ALA A 146 1.22 -20.03 -9.24
N ARG A 147 0.81 -18.84 -9.72
CA ARG A 147 -0.45 -18.63 -10.50
C ARG A 147 -0.55 -19.46 -11.78
N ARG A 148 0.57 -20.05 -12.24
CA ARG A 148 0.67 -20.99 -13.37
C ARG A 148 1.41 -22.28 -12.99
N GLY A 149 1.31 -22.70 -11.73
CA GLY A 149 1.86 -23.95 -11.22
C GLY A 149 3.40 -24.04 -11.16
N CYS A 150 4.13 -22.95 -11.45
CA CYS A 150 5.58 -22.95 -11.51
C CYS A 150 6.21 -22.77 -10.11
N VAL A 151 6.53 -23.91 -9.46
CA VAL A 151 7.17 -23.94 -8.15
C VAL A 151 8.63 -23.49 -8.22
N LEU A 152 8.97 -22.43 -7.49
CA LEU A 152 10.35 -21.98 -7.28
C LEU A 152 11.11 -22.85 -6.27
N ARG A 153 12.44 -22.93 -6.45
CA ARG A 153 13.38 -23.63 -5.57
C ARG A 153 14.44 -22.64 -5.07
N GLY A 154 15.10 -22.94 -3.95
CA GLY A 154 16.10 -22.05 -3.35
C GLY A 154 15.48 -20.84 -2.63
N LEU A 155 14.28 -21.02 -2.09
CA LEU A 155 13.54 -20.04 -1.27
C LEU A 155 13.39 -20.55 0.17
N ASP A 156 14.33 -21.37 0.62
CA ASP A 156 14.31 -22.04 1.90
C ASP A 156 14.34 -21.02 3.06
N GLY A 157 13.48 -21.25 4.04
CA GLY A 157 13.23 -20.32 5.16
C GLY A 157 12.68 -18.94 4.77
N LEU A 158 12.18 -18.75 3.53
CA LEU A 158 11.57 -17.48 3.12
C LEU A 158 10.39 -17.11 4.01
N ASP A 159 9.43 -18.02 4.18
CA ASP A 159 8.23 -17.77 4.99
C ASP A 159 8.56 -17.53 6.47
N ASP A 160 9.57 -18.22 7.00
CA ASP A 160 10.05 -18.03 8.37
C ASP A 160 10.58 -16.60 8.58
N ARG A 161 11.37 -16.09 7.63
CA ARG A 161 11.91 -14.71 7.68
C ARG A 161 10.83 -13.66 7.50
N LEU A 162 9.84 -13.90 6.62
CA LEU A 162 8.70 -13.01 6.46
C LEU A 162 7.84 -12.98 7.73
N ARG A 163 7.50 -14.14 8.30
CA ARG A 163 6.70 -14.24 9.54
C ARG A 163 7.42 -13.60 10.74
N ALA A 164 8.72 -13.85 10.90
CA ALA A 164 9.53 -13.23 11.96
C ALA A 164 9.61 -11.70 11.84
N PHE A 165 9.52 -11.14 10.63
CA PHE A 165 9.39 -9.68 10.42
C PHE A 165 8.01 -9.16 10.85
N MET A 166 6.93 -9.94 10.69
CA MET A 166 5.59 -9.58 11.16
C MET A 166 5.43 -9.71 12.68
N GLN A 167 6.09 -10.68 13.30
CA GLN A 167 6.07 -10.97 14.75
C GLN A 167 6.91 -9.97 15.56
N SER A 168 6.69 -8.67 15.35
CA SER A 168 7.40 -7.60 16.09
C SER A 168 6.57 -6.31 16.26
N PRO A 169 5.43 -6.31 16.98
CA PRO A 169 4.57 -5.13 17.14
C PRO A 169 5.33 -3.85 17.56
N VAL A 170 6.30 -3.98 18.48
CA VAL A 170 7.13 -2.86 18.96
C VAL A 170 7.91 -2.16 17.83
N ALA A 171 8.29 -2.87 16.76
CA ALA A 171 8.94 -2.27 15.59
C ALA A 171 7.98 -1.41 14.75
N PHE A 172 6.68 -1.71 14.80
CA PHE A 172 5.61 -0.96 14.12
C PHE A 172 5.02 0.18 14.97
N ALA A 173 5.37 0.28 16.25
CA ALA A 173 5.03 1.42 17.13
C ALA A 173 5.84 2.72 16.83
N VAL A 174 6.38 2.85 15.62
CA VAL A 174 7.32 3.90 15.21
C VAL A 174 6.99 4.38 13.78
N PRO A 175 7.07 5.70 13.47
CA PRO A 175 6.89 6.21 12.11
C PRO A 175 7.95 5.66 11.13
N ASN A 176 7.65 4.55 10.46
CA ASN A 176 8.45 3.97 9.40
C ASN A 176 7.54 3.51 8.26
N ARG A 177 7.22 4.44 7.35
CA ARG A 177 6.28 4.23 6.25
C ARG A 177 6.70 3.09 5.31
N ARG A 178 8.01 2.88 5.10
CA ARG A 178 8.51 1.77 4.26
C ARG A 178 8.21 0.41 4.90
N THR A 179 8.62 0.20 6.13
CA THR A 179 8.42 -1.07 6.85
C THR A 179 6.92 -1.37 7.04
N ALA A 180 6.08 -0.34 7.13
CA ALA A 180 4.62 -0.48 7.12
C ALA A 180 4.06 -1.06 5.79
N TYR A 181 4.47 -0.55 4.62
CA TYR A 181 4.09 -1.14 3.32
C TYR A 181 4.71 -2.54 3.11
N GLU A 182 5.93 -2.76 3.62
CA GLU A 182 6.54 -4.09 3.56
C GLU A 182 5.73 -5.12 4.38
N LEU A 183 5.06 -4.72 5.48
CA LEU A 183 4.14 -5.58 6.23
C LEU A 183 2.86 -5.90 5.47
N THR A 184 2.14 -4.90 4.93
CA THR A 184 0.88 -5.11 4.21
C THR A 184 1.07 -5.97 2.96
N HIS A 185 2.16 -5.74 2.21
CA HIS A 185 2.52 -6.56 1.05
C HIS A 185 2.80 -8.03 1.43
N ILE A 186 3.36 -8.33 2.60
CA ILE A 186 3.51 -9.73 3.06
C ILE A 186 2.15 -10.38 3.25
N VAL A 187 1.18 -9.69 3.85
CA VAL A 187 -0.19 -10.22 3.98
C VAL A 187 -0.83 -10.47 2.61
N PHE A 188 -0.67 -9.55 1.65
CA PHE A 188 -1.15 -9.72 0.28
C PHE A 188 -0.49 -10.92 -0.43
N TYR A 189 0.79 -11.18 -0.20
CA TYR A 189 1.49 -12.30 -0.83
C TYR A 189 1.20 -13.65 -0.17
N LEU A 190 1.01 -13.69 1.15
CA LEU A 190 0.61 -14.91 1.87
C LEU A 190 -0.85 -15.29 1.59
N SER A 191 -1.74 -14.33 1.39
CA SER A 191 -3.16 -14.56 1.07
C SER A 191 -3.49 -14.70 -0.44
N ASP A 192 -2.49 -14.59 -1.32
CA ASP A 192 -2.65 -14.36 -2.77
C ASP A 192 -3.70 -13.28 -3.11
N TYR A 193 -3.68 -12.16 -2.40
CA TYR A 193 -4.66 -11.08 -2.48
C TYR A 193 -6.08 -11.59 -2.14
N GLY A 194 -6.21 -12.14 -0.94
CA GLY A 194 -7.47 -12.58 -0.35
C GLY A 194 -8.09 -13.87 -0.90
N GLN A 195 -7.35 -14.65 -1.69
CA GLN A 195 -7.84 -15.93 -2.25
C GLN A 195 -7.64 -17.12 -1.28
N GLN A 196 -6.76 -16.98 -0.28
CA GLN A 196 -6.51 -17.98 0.76
C GLN A 196 -6.23 -17.32 2.11
N ASP A 197 -6.45 -18.07 3.20
CA ASP A 197 -6.07 -17.66 4.56
C ASP A 197 -4.52 -17.59 4.68
N PRO A 198 -3.94 -16.42 5.01
CA PRO A 198 -2.50 -16.28 5.22
C PRO A 198 -2.02 -16.94 6.53
N MET A 199 -2.92 -17.40 7.39
CA MET A 199 -2.67 -18.00 8.71
C MET A 199 -1.74 -17.12 9.56
N LEU A 200 -2.18 -15.89 9.85
CA LEU A 200 -1.40 -14.98 10.71
C LEU A 200 -1.54 -15.35 12.18
N GLU A 201 -0.44 -15.22 12.93
CA GLU A 201 -0.41 -15.34 14.38
C GLU A 201 -0.81 -14.02 15.05
N SER A 202 -1.17 -14.05 16.33
CA SER A 202 -1.67 -12.89 17.07
C SER A 202 -0.69 -11.70 17.08
N GLU A 203 0.62 -11.95 17.16
CA GLU A 203 1.63 -10.88 17.10
C GLU A 203 1.71 -10.24 15.70
N ALA A 204 1.52 -11.04 14.63
CA ALA A 204 1.48 -10.52 13.26
C ALA A 204 0.20 -9.70 13.01
N ILE A 205 -0.92 -10.08 13.62
CA ILE A 205 -2.17 -9.30 13.59
C ILE A 205 -1.99 -7.97 14.36
N GLN A 206 -1.42 -8.00 15.57
CA GLN A 206 -1.16 -6.80 16.36
C GLN A 206 -0.22 -5.82 15.65
N SER A 207 0.79 -6.31 14.92
CA SER A 207 1.64 -5.47 14.05
C SER A 207 0.84 -4.76 12.96
N VAL A 208 -0.14 -5.45 12.34
CA VAL A 208 -1.03 -4.84 11.32
C VAL A 208 -1.96 -3.81 11.96
N GLU A 209 -2.50 -4.08 13.15
CA GLU A 209 -3.29 -3.09 13.92
C GLU A 209 -2.45 -1.84 14.25
N TYR A 210 -1.19 -2.01 14.67
CA TYR A 210 -0.27 -0.91 14.98
C TYR A 210 0.00 -0.05 13.75
N VAL A 211 0.24 -0.66 12.58
CA VAL A 211 0.36 0.07 11.32
C VAL A 211 -0.94 0.81 10.97
N GLY A 212 -2.11 0.24 11.30
CA GLY A 212 -3.41 0.91 11.16
C GLY A 212 -3.57 2.13 12.08
N ILE A 213 -3.21 2.03 13.36
CA ILE A 213 -3.18 3.17 14.29
C ILE A 213 -2.25 4.26 13.73
N MET A 214 -1.05 3.88 13.30
CA MET A 214 -0.04 4.79 12.75
C MET A 214 -0.53 5.49 11.48
N ALA A 215 -1.10 4.75 10.53
CA ALA A 215 -1.65 5.31 9.29
C ALA A 215 -2.84 6.24 9.59
N PHE A 216 -3.74 5.86 10.50
CA PHE A 216 -4.86 6.71 10.90
C PHE A 216 -4.40 8.00 11.59
N LEU A 217 -3.39 7.93 12.48
CA LEU A 217 -2.79 9.11 13.14
C LEU A 217 -2.01 10.01 12.17
N ASP A 218 -1.40 9.46 11.11
CA ASP A 218 -0.80 10.26 10.04
C ASP A 218 -1.84 10.88 9.09
N GLN A 219 -3.07 10.35 9.10
CA GLN A 219 -4.07 10.55 8.04
C GLN A 219 -3.60 9.96 6.68
N ASP A 220 -2.84 8.87 6.70
CA ASP A 220 -2.40 8.13 5.51
C ASP A 220 -3.52 7.23 4.97
N ALA A 221 -4.33 7.78 4.06
CA ALA A 221 -5.43 7.05 3.42
C ALA A 221 -4.98 5.94 2.47
N ASP A 222 -3.73 5.97 2.02
CA ASP A 222 -3.15 4.95 1.14
C ASP A 222 -2.79 3.71 1.96
N LEU A 223 -1.88 3.90 2.94
CA LEU A 223 -1.45 2.85 3.86
C LEU A 223 -2.60 2.30 4.73
N LEU A 224 -3.54 3.14 5.18
CA LEU A 224 -4.69 2.66 5.96
C LEU A 224 -5.64 1.79 5.12
N SER A 225 -5.76 2.06 3.81
CA SER A 225 -6.55 1.21 2.92
C SER A 225 -5.90 -0.17 2.77
N GLU A 226 -4.56 -0.21 2.65
CA GLU A 226 -3.83 -1.48 2.66
C GLU A 226 -3.98 -2.24 3.98
N VAL A 227 -3.97 -1.57 5.13
CA VAL A 227 -4.22 -2.20 6.44
C VAL A 227 -5.63 -2.78 6.52
N CYS A 228 -6.65 -2.05 6.05
CA CYS A 228 -8.03 -2.57 6.00
C CYS A 228 -8.13 -3.84 5.15
N LEU A 229 -7.44 -3.91 4.02
CA LEU A 229 -7.34 -5.12 3.18
C LEU A 229 -6.56 -6.23 3.87
N ALA A 230 -5.44 -5.91 4.55
CA ALA A 230 -4.62 -6.88 5.27
C ALA A 230 -5.38 -7.53 6.46
N LEU A 231 -6.12 -6.75 7.25
CA LEU A 231 -7.00 -7.26 8.30
C LEU A 231 -8.08 -8.17 7.72
N LEU A 232 -8.78 -7.72 6.68
CA LEU A 232 -9.84 -8.50 6.02
C LEU A 232 -9.31 -9.83 5.47
N TYR A 233 -8.13 -9.85 4.85
CA TYR A 233 -7.51 -11.06 4.32
C TYR A 233 -6.95 -11.99 5.41
N ALA A 234 -6.63 -11.44 6.59
CA ALA A 234 -6.32 -12.22 7.80
C ALA A 234 -7.58 -12.63 8.59
N GLY A 235 -8.78 -12.47 8.02
CA GLY A 235 -10.05 -12.85 8.65
C GLY A 235 -10.45 -11.99 9.85
N GLN A 236 -9.88 -10.79 10.01
CA GLN A 236 -10.14 -9.88 11.11
C GLN A 236 -11.17 -8.81 10.71
N ASP A 237 -11.96 -8.34 11.68
CA ASP A 237 -12.88 -7.22 11.48
C ASP A 237 -12.11 -5.91 11.22
N VAL A 238 -12.54 -5.16 10.21
CA VAL A 238 -11.97 -3.84 9.90
C VAL A 238 -12.61 -2.76 10.78
N PRO A 239 -11.84 -1.96 11.54
CA PRO A 239 -12.39 -0.92 12.41
C PRO A 239 -13.30 0.06 11.67
N GLN A 240 -14.56 0.15 12.09
CA GLN A 240 -15.58 0.98 11.45
C GLN A 240 -15.20 2.48 11.44
N VAL A 241 -14.39 2.93 12.41
CA VAL A 241 -13.83 4.30 12.47
C VAL A 241 -12.89 4.57 11.29
N TRP A 242 -12.06 3.59 10.92
CA TRP A 242 -11.15 3.68 9.79
C TRP A 242 -11.92 3.61 8.47
N LEU A 243 -12.85 2.66 8.32
CA LEU A 243 -13.69 2.54 7.12
C LEU A 243 -14.51 3.80 6.83
N ALA A 244 -15.19 4.35 7.84
CA ALA A 244 -15.98 5.58 7.69
C ALA A 244 -15.11 6.80 7.37
N TRP A 245 -13.87 6.83 7.86
CA TRP A 245 -12.90 7.87 7.52
C TRP A 245 -12.37 7.71 6.09
N LEU A 246 -12.04 6.48 5.64
CA LEU A 246 -11.64 6.20 4.26
C LEU A 246 -12.75 6.57 3.27
N GLN A 247 -14.00 6.19 3.54
CA GLN A 247 -15.16 6.62 2.75
C GLN A 247 -15.26 8.14 2.63
N LYS A 248 -14.99 8.88 3.72
CA LYS A 248 -14.96 10.35 3.71
C LYS A 248 -13.79 10.92 2.91
N GLN A 249 -12.58 10.38 3.02
CA GLN A 249 -11.42 10.83 2.23
C GLN A 249 -11.63 10.55 0.75
N ARG A 250 -12.10 9.35 0.41
CA ARG A 250 -12.43 8.95 -0.95
C ARG A 250 -13.49 9.86 -1.57
N ALA A 251 -14.52 10.24 -0.81
CA ALA A 251 -15.54 11.21 -1.25
C ALA A 251 -15.01 12.67 -1.36
N ALA A 252 -13.84 12.97 -0.80
CA ALA A 252 -13.16 14.27 -0.92
C ALA A 252 -12.13 14.32 -2.06
N CYS A 253 -11.68 13.18 -2.58
CA CYS A 253 -10.78 13.13 -3.74
C CYS A 253 -11.44 13.73 -4.98
N GLN A 254 -10.68 14.55 -5.69
CA GLN A 254 -11.05 15.22 -6.92
C GLN A 254 -10.44 14.50 -8.12
N ILE A 255 -11.08 14.68 -9.27
CA ILE A 255 -10.77 14.03 -10.53
C ILE A 255 -10.69 15.12 -11.58
N SER A 256 -9.65 15.11 -12.41
CA SER A 256 -9.49 16.12 -13.45
C SER A 256 -9.21 15.49 -14.80
N ALA A 257 -9.77 16.10 -15.85
CA ALA A 257 -9.43 15.80 -17.24
C ALA A 257 -8.17 16.55 -17.73
N GLN A 258 -7.55 17.38 -16.88
CA GLN A 258 -6.25 17.98 -17.16
C GLN A 258 -5.18 16.88 -17.23
N PRO A 259 -4.30 16.88 -18.25
CA PRO A 259 -3.19 15.94 -18.32
C PRO A 259 -2.19 16.18 -17.19
N LEU A 260 -1.45 15.14 -16.84
CA LEU A 260 -0.25 15.25 -16.00
C LEU A 260 0.85 16.03 -16.73
N GLU A 261 1.59 16.83 -15.98
CA GLU A 261 2.87 17.41 -16.41
C GLU A 261 3.94 16.28 -16.46
N ILE A 262 5.04 16.48 -17.21
CA ILE A 262 6.08 15.45 -17.36
C ILE A 262 6.74 15.18 -15.99
N ASN A 263 6.83 13.89 -15.63
CA ASN A 263 7.29 13.40 -14.32
C ASN A 263 6.41 13.81 -13.11
N GLU A 264 5.19 14.34 -13.33
CA GLU A 264 4.25 14.58 -12.23
C GLU A 264 3.81 13.26 -11.58
N VAL A 265 3.66 13.26 -10.25
CA VAL A 265 3.07 12.16 -9.47
C VAL A 265 1.82 12.71 -8.79
N ASP A 266 0.72 11.99 -8.92
CA ASP A 266 -0.61 12.34 -8.40
C ASP A 266 -1.20 11.18 -7.56
N ASP A 267 -2.38 11.39 -6.97
CA ASP A 267 -2.94 10.49 -5.95
C ASP A 267 -3.62 9.22 -6.52
N TYR A 268 -3.23 8.74 -7.71
CA TYR A 268 -3.91 7.58 -8.33
C TYR A 268 -3.84 6.33 -7.45
N HIS A 269 -2.74 6.09 -6.75
CA HIS A 269 -2.54 4.92 -5.90
C HIS A 269 -3.44 5.01 -4.66
N THR A 270 -3.33 6.13 -3.93
CA THR A 270 -4.22 6.51 -2.81
C THR A 270 -5.69 6.31 -3.18
N PHE A 271 -6.09 6.78 -4.36
CA PHE A 271 -7.43 6.62 -4.91
C PHE A 271 -7.80 5.15 -5.17
N LEU A 272 -6.93 4.41 -5.88
CA LEU A 272 -7.14 3.03 -6.32
C LEU A 272 -7.30 2.08 -5.13
N VAL A 273 -6.40 2.18 -4.15
CA VAL A 273 -6.42 1.32 -2.97
C VAL A 273 -7.58 1.69 -2.03
N MET A 274 -7.98 2.97 -1.94
CA MET A 274 -9.22 3.34 -1.24
C MET A 274 -10.48 2.73 -1.87
N GLU A 275 -10.64 2.82 -3.20
CA GLU A 275 -11.75 2.15 -3.91
C GLU A 275 -11.76 0.65 -3.64
N TRP A 276 -10.59 0.00 -3.74
CA TRP A 276 -10.43 -1.43 -3.52
C TRP A 276 -10.77 -1.84 -2.08
N ALA A 277 -10.24 -1.15 -1.07
CA ALA A 277 -10.50 -1.43 0.34
C ALA A 277 -11.99 -1.21 0.71
N ILE A 278 -12.62 -0.13 0.24
CA ILE A 278 -14.04 0.12 0.51
C ILE A 278 -14.91 -0.88 -0.28
N SER A 279 -14.51 -1.29 -1.49
CA SER A 279 -15.15 -2.35 -2.27
C SER A 279 -15.13 -3.68 -1.50
N GLU A 280 -13.95 -4.12 -1.08
CA GLU A 280 -13.77 -5.40 -0.42
C GLU A 280 -14.36 -5.47 0.99
N VAL A 281 -14.34 -4.39 1.77
CA VAL A 281 -14.93 -4.41 3.13
C VAL A 281 -16.45 -4.29 3.09
N VAL A 282 -17.01 -3.47 2.18
CA VAL A 282 -18.48 -3.28 2.06
C VAL A 282 -19.14 -4.35 1.17
N LYS A 283 -18.33 -5.17 0.47
CA LYS A 283 -18.78 -6.15 -0.55
C LYS A 283 -19.68 -5.53 -1.62
N HIS A 284 -19.29 -4.35 -2.09
CA HIS A 284 -19.84 -3.72 -3.31
C HIS A 284 -18.79 -3.76 -4.43
N PRO A 285 -19.16 -3.77 -5.73
CA PRO A 285 -18.19 -4.00 -6.79
C PRO A 285 -17.34 -2.75 -7.08
N VAL A 286 -16.02 -2.93 -7.20
CA VAL A 286 -15.05 -1.83 -7.38
C VAL A 286 -15.29 -1.04 -8.68
N PHE A 287 -15.11 0.28 -8.64
CA PHE A 287 -15.25 1.21 -9.77
C PHE A 287 -16.61 1.12 -10.52
N GLU A 288 -17.73 1.06 -9.79
CA GLU A 288 -19.10 1.10 -10.35
C GLU A 288 -19.73 2.50 -10.29
N SER A 289 -19.36 3.34 -11.25
CA SER A 289 -19.62 4.78 -11.20
C SER A 289 -19.36 5.42 -12.60
N SER A 290 -19.28 6.76 -12.74
CA SER A 290 -19.22 7.45 -14.05
C SER A 290 -18.39 8.76 -14.07
N CYS A 291 -17.36 8.85 -14.93
CA CYS A 291 -16.73 10.12 -15.37
C CYS A 291 -15.85 9.95 -16.61
N MET A 292 -16.24 10.66 -17.66
CA MET A 292 -15.51 10.68 -18.94
C MET A 292 -14.21 11.49 -18.83
N ASN A 293 -13.16 11.03 -19.50
CA ASN A 293 -11.89 11.75 -19.70
C ASN A 293 -11.04 11.99 -18.44
N THR A 294 -11.14 11.15 -17.40
CA THR A 294 -10.18 11.12 -16.27
C THR A 294 -8.73 11.18 -16.77
N ARG A 295 -7.88 12.00 -16.12
CA ARG A 295 -6.41 12.03 -16.31
C ARG A 295 -5.61 12.24 -15.03
N ARG A 296 -6.06 13.08 -14.08
CA ARG A 296 -5.39 13.34 -12.80
C ARG A 296 -6.32 13.03 -11.62
N PHE A 297 -5.77 12.45 -10.56
CA PHE A 297 -6.42 12.21 -9.26
C PHE A 297 -5.77 13.11 -8.19
N ILE A 298 -6.58 13.75 -7.34
CA ILE A 298 -6.09 14.64 -6.28
C ILE A 298 -6.85 14.31 -4.99
N CYS A 299 -6.19 13.74 -3.99
CA CYS A 299 -6.78 13.44 -2.68
C CYS A 299 -6.31 14.46 -1.64
N THR A 300 -7.18 14.82 -0.70
CA THR A 300 -6.93 15.97 0.18
C THR A 300 -5.84 15.72 1.21
N GLY A 301 -4.87 16.66 1.27
CA GLY A 301 -3.69 16.56 2.13
C GLY A 301 -3.95 16.55 3.65
N ARG A 302 -2.93 16.09 4.38
CA ARG A 302 -3.01 15.57 5.76
C ARG A 302 -2.65 16.61 6.83
N ASN A 303 -3.38 16.59 7.95
CA ASN A 303 -2.92 17.12 9.24
C ASN A 303 -2.56 15.92 10.14
N SER A 304 -1.33 15.43 10.01
CA SER A 304 -0.77 14.31 10.79
C SER A 304 -0.50 14.69 12.25
N VAL A 305 -0.83 13.80 13.17
CA VAL A 305 -0.54 13.94 14.62
C VAL A 305 0.86 13.43 14.98
N LEU A 306 1.47 12.59 14.13
CA LEU A 306 2.73 11.91 14.44
C LEU A 306 3.91 12.88 14.64
N ARG A 307 3.87 14.06 14.00
CA ARG A 307 4.84 15.14 14.21
C ARG A 307 4.69 15.75 15.61
N GLY A 308 3.46 16.08 16.02
CA GLY A 308 3.15 16.60 17.35
C GLY A 308 3.57 15.62 18.44
N MET A 309 3.15 14.35 18.32
CA MET A 309 3.54 13.28 19.26
C MET A 309 5.06 13.09 19.32
N THR A 310 5.76 13.08 18.19
CA THR A 310 7.21 12.87 18.17
C THR A 310 7.97 14.04 18.80
N MET A 311 7.51 15.28 18.62
CA MET A 311 8.15 16.46 19.21
C MET A 311 7.83 16.59 20.71
N ALA A 312 6.60 16.31 21.12
CA ALA A 312 6.21 16.27 22.52
C ALA A 312 6.97 15.18 23.28
N LEU A 313 7.10 13.96 22.72
CA LEU A 313 7.88 12.88 23.30
C LEU A 313 9.37 13.24 23.43
N TYR A 314 9.97 13.90 22.44
CA TYR A 314 11.35 14.36 22.51
C TYR A 314 11.59 15.38 23.65
N ALA A 315 10.65 16.29 23.87
CA ALA A 315 10.70 17.22 25.01
C ALA A 315 10.52 16.48 26.36
N MET A 316 9.56 15.56 26.45
CA MET A 316 9.32 14.74 27.65
C MET A 316 10.50 13.82 28.01
N ASP A 317 11.31 13.41 27.04
CA ASP A 317 12.55 12.66 27.25
C ASP A 317 13.59 13.53 27.95
N ALA A 318 13.86 14.74 27.41
CA ALA A 318 14.78 15.72 28.00
C ALA A 318 14.32 16.22 29.40
N GLU A 319 13.03 16.24 29.67
CA GLU A 319 12.45 16.58 30.99
C GLU A 319 12.38 15.38 31.96
N GLY A 320 12.75 14.18 31.51
CA GLY A 320 12.68 12.93 32.29
C GLY A 320 11.25 12.56 32.70
N LEU A 321 10.24 12.98 31.92
CA LEU A 321 8.81 12.68 32.11
C LEU A 321 8.37 11.43 31.35
N ARG A 322 9.05 11.11 30.24
CA ARG A 322 8.70 10.08 29.25
C ARG A 322 8.21 8.73 29.80
N MET A 323 8.84 8.20 30.84
CA MET A 323 8.51 6.89 31.43
C MET A 323 7.79 7.00 32.79
N ARG A 324 7.25 8.18 33.13
CA ARG A 324 6.47 8.37 34.36
C ARG A 324 5.02 7.92 34.15
N ARG A 325 4.36 7.54 35.25
CA ARG A 325 2.91 7.26 35.25
C ARG A 325 2.14 8.51 34.79
N GLY A 326 1.32 8.38 33.76
CA GLY A 326 0.61 9.50 33.12
C GLY A 326 1.36 10.16 31.96
N ALA A 327 2.47 9.58 31.48
CA ALA A 327 3.18 10.09 30.30
C ALA A 327 2.31 10.07 29.02
N ASP A 328 1.32 9.19 28.94
CA ASP A 328 0.27 9.17 27.91
C ASP A 328 -0.59 10.45 27.94
N LEU A 329 -1.07 10.85 29.12
CA LEU A 329 -1.85 12.07 29.32
C LEU A 329 -1.00 13.32 29.06
N GLU A 330 0.28 13.29 29.47
CA GLU A 330 1.23 14.39 29.24
C GLU A 330 1.70 14.50 27.79
N LEU A 331 1.79 13.37 27.07
CA LEU A 331 2.00 13.37 25.63
C LEU A 331 0.81 14.00 24.91
N LYS A 332 -0.42 13.66 25.33
CA LYS A 332 -1.65 14.24 24.78
C LYS A 332 -1.82 15.72 25.15
N SER A 333 -1.45 16.15 26.36
CA SER A 333 -1.60 17.54 26.84
C SER A 333 -0.84 18.54 25.98
N ARG A 334 0.30 18.11 25.41
CA ARG A 334 1.19 18.86 24.52
C ARG A 334 0.71 18.95 23.07
N LEU A 335 -0.33 18.22 22.68
CA LEU A 335 -0.95 18.26 21.35
C LEU A 335 -1.98 19.38 21.24
N ASN A 336 -2.18 19.93 20.04
CA ASN A 336 -3.23 20.93 19.81
C ASN A 336 -4.63 20.30 19.72
N ALA A 337 -5.69 21.12 19.79
CA ALA A 337 -7.07 20.64 19.85
C ALA A 337 -7.52 19.76 18.65
N GLN A 338 -6.99 19.99 17.43
CA GLN A 338 -7.26 19.11 16.29
C GLN A 338 -6.55 17.76 16.45
N GLU A 339 -5.32 17.78 16.96
CA GLU A 339 -4.50 16.57 17.16
C GLU A 339 -5.08 15.69 18.28
N GLN A 340 -5.43 16.28 19.43
CA GLN A 340 -6.14 15.58 20.51
C GLN A 340 -7.47 14.97 20.01
N GLY A 341 -8.20 15.70 19.17
CA GLY A 341 -9.44 15.20 18.57
C GLY A 341 -9.25 14.06 17.56
N LEU A 342 -8.05 13.84 17.00
CA LEU A 342 -7.73 12.64 16.21
C LEU A 342 -7.22 11.49 17.10
N TRP A 343 -6.41 11.79 18.11
CA TRP A 343 -5.98 10.83 19.14
C TRP A 343 -7.20 10.11 19.76
N ASP A 344 -8.22 10.85 20.17
CA ASP A 344 -9.41 10.25 20.81
C ASP A 344 -10.22 9.36 19.85
N ARG A 345 -10.18 9.63 18.54
CA ARG A 345 -10.75 8.71 17.53
C ARG A 345 -9.89 7.48 17.29
N ALA A 346 -8.57 7.58 17.45
CA ALA A 346 -7.66 6.44 17.32
C ALA A 346 -7.76 5.51 18.55
N SER A 347 -7.82 6.08 19.75
CA SER A 347 -8.08 5.37 21.02
C SER A 347 -9.40 4.61 21.00
N GLY A 348 -10.46 5.21 20.43
CA GLY A 348 -11.75 4.54 20.26
C GLY A 348 -11.87 3.60 19.04
N ALA A 349 -10.80 3.34 18.28
CA ALA A 349 -10.86 2.54 17.04
C ALA A 349 -10.48 1.07 17.22
N VAL A 350 -9.48 0.75 18.06
CA VAL A 350 -8.93 -0.60 18.23
C VAL A 350 -8.53 -0.86 19.68
N GLY A 351 -8.67 -2.11 20.14
CA GLY A 351 -8.43 -2.50 21.54
C GLY A 351 -6.96 -2.45 21.97
N CYS A 352 -6.01 -2.49 21.03
CA CYS A 352 -4.58 -2.51 21.31
C CYS A 352 -3.94 -1.10 21.49
N PHE A 353 -4.72 -0.02 21.40
CA PHE A 353 -4.18 1.36 21.36
C PHE A 353 -3.33 1.74 22.57
N ASP A 354 -3.71 1.31 23.79
CA ASP A 354 -2.95 1.63 25.00
C ASP A 354 -1.59 0.92 25.03
N GLN A 355 -1.51 -0.34 24.53
CA GLN A 355 -0.23 -1.05 24.40
C GLN A 355 0.63 -0.45 23.29
N PHE A 356 0.02 -0.06 22.16
CA PHE A 356 0.70 0.73 21.12
C PHE A 356 1.30 2.02 21.69
N LEU A 357 0.59 2.74 22.58
CA LEU A 357 1.12 3.92 23.24
C LEU A 357 2.27 3.59 24.19
N CYS A 358 2.19 2.50 24.97
CA CYS A 358 3.31 2.04 25.79
C CYS A 358 4.56 1.77 24.95
N ASP A 359 4.41 1.09 23.80
CA ASP A 359 5.51 0.74 22.91
C ASP A 359 6.07 1.99 22.19
N PHE A 360 5.20 2.91 21.74
CA PHE A 360 5.58 4.20 21.17
C PHE A 360 6.32 5.08 22.18
N LEU A 361 5.89 5.10 23.44
CA LEU A 361 6.61 5.77 24.53
C LEU A 361 7.97 5.10 24.79
N ALA A 362 8.05 3.76 24.76
CA ALA A 362 9.28 3.01 25.01
C ALA A 362 10.29 3.01 23.83
N ARG A 363 9.91 3.43 22.62
CA ARG A 363 10.73 3.28 21.40
C ARG A 363 12.19 3.78 21.53
N GLY A 364 13.15 2.87 21.47
CA GLY A 364 14.58 3.20 21.63
C GLY A 364 15.00 3.71 23.03
N TYR A 365 14.13 3.60 24.04
CA TYR A 365 14.48 3.86 25.44
C TYR A 365 15.23 2.64 26.00
N THR A 366 16.56 2.67 25.95
CA THR A 366 17.38 1.73 26.73
C THR A 366 17.52 2.24 28.15
N ASP A 367 17.17 1.43 29.15
CA ASP A 367 17.36 1.79 30.55
C ASP A 367 18.86 1.79 30.90
N THR A 368 19.45 2.98 30.80
CA THR A 368 20.85 3.23 31.11
C THR A 368 21.15 3.20 32.61
N SER A 369 20.14 3.16 33.49
CA SER A 369 20.36 3.01 34.94
C SER A 369 20.85 1.60 35.31
N LEU A 370 20.46 0.58 34.54
CA LEU A 370 20.86 -0.81 34.77
C LEU A 370 22.32 -1.12 34.38
N GLN A 371 22.98 -0.28 33.57
CA GLN A 371 24.39 -0.50 33.20
C GLN A 371 25.42 0.09 34.17
N GLN A 372 25.02 0.90 35.16
CA GLN A 372 25.96 1.49 36.14
C GLN A 372 26.10 0.68 37.45
N GLY A 373 25.40 -0.44 37.59
CA GLY A 373 25.49 -1.32 38.78
C GLY A 373 26.61 -2.37 38.76
N GLY A 374 27.44 -2.41 37.71
CA GLY A 374 28.16 -3.62 37.30
C GLY A 374 29.68 -3.74 37.55
N VAL A 375 30.37 -2.72 38.08
CA VAL A 375 31.80 -2.84 38.45
C VAL A 375 32.13 -2.04 39.72
N ARG A 376 32.49 -2.76 40.79
CA ARG A 376 33.31 -2.30 41.93
C ARG A 376 34.08 -3.48 42.51
#